data_AF-A0A7W6NRA9-F1
#
_entry.id   AF-A0A7W6NRA9-F1
#
_cell.length_a   1.000
_cell.length_b   1.000
_cell.length_c   1.000
_cell.angle_alpha   90.00
_cell.angle_beta   90.00
_cell.angle_gamma   90.00
#
_symmetry.space_group_name_H-M   'P 1'
#
loop_
_entity.id
_entity.type
_entity.pdbx_description
1 polymer ?
#
loop_
_entity_poly.entity_id
_entity_poly.type
_entity_poly.pdbx_seq_one_letter_code
_entity_poly.pdbx_strand_id
1 'polypeptide(L)'
;MINVRKICLAVAAAALTTAAVGPAEALVRQSWDPSMVAYSYVYYADAAKTIELGYAEDQCVASGSSVYVSSPYIPTAYYDRTPMYVCSGMGPYLPPDWG
;
A
#
# COMPACT_ATOMS: atom_id res chain seq x y z
N MET A 1 -31.93 27.63 -43.25
CA MET A 1 -31.13 28.36 -42.25
C MET A 1 -30.77 27.38 -41.14
N ILE A 2 -29.49 27.03 -41.02
CA ILE A 2 -28.97 26.07 -40.03
C ILE A 2 -28.56 26.86 -38.79
N ASN A 3 -29.11 26.55 -37.62
CA ASN A 3 -28.70 27.20 -36.36
C ASN A 3 -27.99 26.18 -35.46
N VAL A 4 -26.67 26.11 -35.63
CA VAL A 4 -25.75 25.30 -34.82
C VAL A 4 -25.51 26.05 -33.51
N ARG A 5 -26.22 25.68 -32.44
CA ARG A 5 -25.83 26.04 -31.07
C ARG A 5 -25.40 24.81 -30.29
N LYS A 6 -24.09 24.59 -30.42
CA LYS A 6 -23.19 23.78 -29.61
C LYS A 6 -23.65 23.68 -28.15
N ILE A 7 -23.96 22.47 -27.69
CA ILE A 7 -23.91 22.12 -26.27
C ILE A 7 -22.87 21.01 -26.17
N CYS A 8 -21.62 21.42 -25.96
CA CYS A 8 -20.56 20.52 -25.52
C CYS A 8 -20.84 20.14 -24.07
N LEU A 9 -21.53 19.02 -23.85
CA LEU A 9 -21.57 18.37 -22.55
C LEU A 9 -20.29 17.55 -22.41
N ALA A 10 -19.27 18.17 -21.82
CA ALA A 10 -18.11 17.45 -21.33
C ALA A 10 -18.55 16.60 -20.12
N VAL A 11 -18.75 15.31 -20.34
CA VAL A 11 -18.92 14.34 -19.25
C VAL A 11 -17.54 14.18 -18.62
N ALA A 12 -17.34 14.83 -17.48
CA ALA A 12 -16.20 14.59 -16.61
C ALA A 12 -16.30 13.14 -16.11
N ALA A 13 -15.48 12.26 -16.68
CA ALA A 13 -15.26 10.93 -16.13
C ALA A 13 -14.51 11.10 -14.81
N ALA A 14 -15.25 11.16 -13.70
CA ALA A 14 -14.71 10.97 -12.37
C ALA A 14 -14.26 9.52 -12.26
N ALA A 15 -13.01 9.25 -12.64
CA ALA A 15 -12.34 8.01 -12.28
C ALA A 15 -12.09 8.04 -10.77
N LEU A 16 -13.11 7.66 -10.00
CA LEU A 16 -12.95 7.17 -8.65
C LEU A 16 -12.22 5.83 -8.77
N THR A 17 -10.89 5.89 -8.82
CA THR A 17 -10.08 4.72 -8.48
C THR A 17 -10.24 4.51 -6.98
N THR A 18 -11.31 3.81 -6.61
CA THR A 18 -11.32 3.10 -5.32
C THR A 18 -10.11 2.19 -5.35
N ALA A 19 -9.05 2.59 -4.65
CA ALA A 19 -8.01 1.66 -4.25
C ALA A 19 -8.75 0.51 -3.58
N ALA A 20 -8.78 -0.64 -4.27
CA ALA A 20 -9.31 -1.86 -3.72
C ALA A 20 -8.38 -2.23 -2.57
N VAL A 21 -8.71 -1.73 -1.38
CA VAL A 21 -8.20 -2.30 -0.14
C VAL A 21 -8.76 -3.71 -0.10
N GLY A 22 -7.92 -4.68 -0.42
CA GLY A 22 -8.27 -6.10 -0.40
C GLY A 22 -8.77 -6.49 0.99
N PRO A 23 -9.60 -7.55 1.10
CA PRO A 23 -10.16 -7.99 2.38
C PRO A 23 -9.08 -8.33 3.42
N ALA A 24 -7.86 -8.70 2.99
CA ALA A 24 -6.73 -8.95 3.88
C ALA A 24 -6.22 -7.67 4.57
N GLU A 25 -6.12 -6.54 3.87
CA GLU A 25 -5.60 -5.28 4.41
C GLU A 25 -6.55 -4.66 5.44
N ALA A 26 -7.85 -4.89 5.28
CA ALA A 26 -8.88 -4.38 6.17
C ALA A 26 -8.92 -5.13 7.52
N LEU A 27 -8.60 -6.42 7.53
CA LEU A 27 -8.65 -7.27 8.74
C LEU A 27 -7.38 -7.15 9.59
N VAL A 28 -6.21 -6.95 8.95
CA VAL A 28 -4.91 -6.75 9.62
C VAL A 28 -4.94 -5.59 10.63
N ARG A 29 -5.66 -4.50 10.31
CA ARG A 29 -5.74 -3.30 11.16
C ARG A 29 -6.52 -3.50 12.46
N GLN A 30 -7.29 -4.59 12.61
CA GLN A 30 -8.24 -4.72 13.71
C GLN A 30 -7.67 -5.44 14.95
N SER A 31 -6.61 -6.25 14.78
CA SER A 31 -6.08 -7.10 15.86
C SER A 31 -4.67 -6.75 16.33
N TRP A 32 -3.92 -5.96 15.54
CA TRP A 32 -2.52 -5.61 15.82
C TRP A 32 -2.33 -4.10 15.82
N ASP A 33 -1.34 -3.62 16.59
CA ASP A 33 -0.88 -2.24 16.47
C ASP A 33 -0.38 -2.00 15.03
N PRO A 34 -1.03 -1.12 14.24
CA PRO A 34 -0.66 -0.89 12.85
C PRO A 34 0.78 -0.40 12.68
N SER A 35 1.37 0.22 13.71
CA SER A 35 2.75 0.71 13.69
C SER A 35 3.79 -0.41 13.82
N MET A 36 3.37 -1.60 14.24
CA MET A 36 4.22 -2.77 14.39
C MET A 36 4.08 -3.77 13.23
N VAL A 37 3.20 -3.51 12.27
CA VAL A 37 3.05 -4.34 11.07
C VAL A 37 4.11 -3.94 10.05
N ALA A 38 4.96 -4.90 9.66
CA ALA A 38 5.90 -4.76 8.56
C ALA A 38 5.23 -5.17 7.24
N TYR A 39 5.58 -4.49 6.16
CA TYR A 39 5.06 -4.71 4.82
C TYR A 39 6.18 -5.04 3.81
N SER A 40 5.84 -5.86 2.81
CA SER A 40 6.56 -5.91 1.53
C SER A 40 5.95 -4.91 0.57
N TYR A 41 6.78 -4.35 -0.29
CA TYR A 41 6.42 -3.35 -1.27
C TYR A 41 6.80 -3.81 -2.66
N VAL A 42 5.89 -3.62 -3.61
CA VAL A 42 6.17 -3.68 -5.05
C VAL A 42 5.96 -2.28 -5.59
N TYR A 43 6.97 -1.69 -6.24
CA TYR A 43 6.91 -0.29 -6.66
C TYR A 43 7.12 -0.13 -8.17
N TYR A 44 6.45 0.87 -8.74
CA TYR A 44 6.21 0.99 -10.18
C TYR A 44 6.60 2.38 -10.72
N ALA A 45 6.85 2.44 -12.03
CA ALA A 45 7.23 3.67 -12.71
C ALA A 45 6.08 4.67 -12.85
N ASP A 46 4.85 4.18 -12.84
CA ASP A 46 3.65 4.93 -13.18
C ASP A 46 2.44 4.50 -12.35
N ALA A 47 1.42 5.38 -12.28
CA ALA A 47 0.21 5.13 -11.52
C ALA A 47 -0.66 3.99 -12.06
N ALA A 48 -0.55 3.66 -13.35
CA ALA A 48 -1.22 2.51 -13.96
C ALA A 48 -0.45 1.19 -13.71
N LYS A 49 0.69 1.24 -13.01
CA LYS A 49 1.50 0.08 -12.59
C LYS A 49 1.90 -0.81 -13.76
N THR A 50 2.23 -0.19 -14.90
CA THR A 50 2.56 -0.92 -16.12
C THR A 50 3.99 -1.45 -16.13
N ILE A 51 4.88 -0.77 -15.41
CA ILE A 51 6.30 -1.13 -15.30
C ILE A 51 6.66 -1.26 -13.83
N GLU A 52 6.98 -2.48 -13.41
CA GLU A 52 7.57 -2.77 -12.11
C GLU A 52 9.04 -2.32 -12.09
N LEU A 53 9.40 -1.56 -11.06
CA LEU A 53 10.77 -1.08 -10.85
C LEU A 53 11.52 -1.93 -9.83
N GLY A 54 10.82 -2.62 -8.93
CA GLY A 54 11.43 -3.55 -7.99
C GLY A 54 10.60 -3.77 -6.72
N TYR A 55 11.29 -4.32 -5.72
CA TYR A 55 10.73 -4.76 -4.45
C TYR A 55 11.51 -4.15 -3.29
N ALA A 56 10.80 -3.84 -2.20
CA ALA A 56 11.41 -3.40 -0.96
C ALA A 56 10.65 -4.02 0.21
N GLU A 57 11.27 -4.08 1.38
CA GLU A 57 10.67 -4.70 2.57
C GLU A 57 10.98 -3.84 3.79
N ASP A 58 9.97 -3.67 4.65
CA ASP A 58 10.19 -3.16 5.99
C ASP A 58 11.10 -4.12 6.78
N GLN A 59 11.80 -3.58 7.79
CA GLN A 59 12.59 -4.38 8.71
C GLN A 59 12.15 -4.16 10.15
N CYS A 60 12.15 -5.24 10.94
CA CYS A 60 12.03 -5.14 12.40
C CYS A 60 13.39 -4.80 12.99
N VAL A 61 13.51 -3.59 13.56
CA VAL A 61 14.73 -3.14 14.22
C VAL A 61 14.54 -3.17 15.72
N ALA A 62 15.49 -3.79 16.43
CA ALA A 62 15.57 -3.75 17.89
C ALA A 62 16.69 -2.78 18.30
N SER A 63 16.36 -1.81 19.16
CA SER A 63 17.33 -0.86 19.71
C SER A 63 17.08 -0.68 21.21
N GLY A 64 18.04 -1.12 22.02
CA GLY A 64 17.87 -1.19 23.47
C GLY A 64 16.69 -2.09 23.85
N SER A 65 15.72 -1.52 24.56
CA SER A 65 14.49 -2.22 24.98
C SER A 65 13.30 -2.00 24.04
N SER A 66 13.51 -1.33 22.90
CA SER A 66 12.44 -0.98 21.96
C SER A 66 12.56 -1.78 20.66
N VAL A 67 11.40 -2.14 20.11
CA VAL A 67 11.27 -2.72 18.77
C VAL A 67 10.39 -1.80 17.94
N TYR A 68 10.78 -1.56 16.68
CA TYR A 68 10.00 -0.74 15.77
C TYR A 68 10.19 -1.22 14.32
N VAL A 69 9.24 -0.82 13.47
CA VAL A 69 9.30 -1.04 12.02
C VAL A 69 10.16 0.07 11.40
N SER A 70 11.15 -0.32 10.61
CA SER A 70 11.99 0.58 9.81
C SER A 70 11.67 0.39 8.34
N SER A 71 11.08 1.41 7.72
CA SER A 71 10.70 1.36 6.31
C SER A 71 11.83 1.80 5.37
N PRO A 72 12.00 1.14 4.22
CA PRO A 72 12.98 1.52 3.22
C PRO A 72 12.53 2.79 2.49
N TYR A 73 13.48 3.47 1.83
CA TYR A 73 13.15 4.53 0.90
C TYR A 73 12.64 3.94 -0.41
N ILE A 74 11.42 4.33 -0.82
CA ILE A 74 10.83 3.95 -2.10
C ILE A 74 10.85 5.19 -3.02
N PRO A 75 11.48 5.11 -4.21
CA PRO A 75 11.72 6.28 -5.06
C PRO A 75 10.48 6.78 -5.83
N THR A 76 9.30 6.24 -5.54
CA THR A 76 8.06 6.49 -6.27
C THR A 76 6.87 6.45 -5.31
N ALA A 77 5.82 7.20 -5.62
CA ALA A 77 4.56 7.14 -4.88
C ALA A 77 3.66 5.97 -5.35
N TYR A 78 4.03 5.29 -6.44
CA TYR A 78 3.25 4.21 -7.01
C TYR A 78 3.79 2.89 -6.48
N TYR A 79 3.19 2.40 -5.41
CA TYR A 79 3.55 1.10 -4.85
C TYR A 79 2.32 0.40 -4.27
N ASP A 80 2.38 -0.92 -4.29
CA ASP A 80 1.53 -1.80 -3.49
C ASP A 80 2.27 -2.20 -2.24
N ARG A 81 1.55 -2.38 -1.14
CA ARG A 81 2.09 -2.90 0.11
C ARG A 81 1.30 -4.12 0.55
N THR A 82 1.99 -5.17 0.98
CA THR A 82 1.37 -6.39 1.49
C THR A 82 1.91 -6.67 2.89
N PRO A 83 1.06 -6.89 3.90
CA PRO A 83 1.54 -7.20 5.24
C PRO A 83 2.30 -8.53 5.23
N MET A 84 3.46 -8.56 5.90
CA MET A 84 4.36 -9.73 5.93
C MET A 84 4.52 -10.34 7.32
N TYR A 85 4.71 -9.51 8.35
CA TYR A 85 4.84 -9.96 9.74
C TYR A 85 4.62 -8.79 10.70
N VAL A 86 4.42 -9.11 11.98
CA VAL A 86 4.34 -8.16 13.08
C VAL A 86 5.68 -8.16 13.81
N CYS A 87 6.28 -6.98 13.96
CA CYS A 87 7.47 -6.81 14.76
C CYS A 87 7.12 -6.94 16.26
N SER A 88 7.90 -7.76 16.97
CA SER A 88 7.70 -7.97 18.41
C SER A 88 9.04 -8.09 19.15
N GLY A 89 9.00 -7.97 20.48
CA GLY A 89 10.18 -8.17 21.34
C GLY A 89 10.81 -9.57 21.27
N MET A 90 10.09 -10.55 20.72
CA MET A 90 10.55 -11.93 20.53
C MET A 90 11.01 -12.20 19.08
N GLY A 91 11.03 -11.17 18.23
CA GLY A 91 11.33 -11.27 16.80
C GLY A 91 10.10 -11.08 15.90
N PRO A 92 10.27 -11.20 14.57
CA PRO A 92 9.17 -11.14 13.61
C PRO A 92 8.18 -12.28 13.85
N TYR A 93 6.90 -11.95 13.99
CA TYR A 93 5.81 -12.90 14.15
C TYR A 93 4.94 -12.89 12.90
N LEU A 94 4.72 -14.04 12.27
CA LEU A 94 3.77 -14.19 11.17
C LEU A 94 2.41 -14.61 11.76
N PRO A 95 1.38 -13.75 11.71
CA PRO A 95 0.04 -14.13 12.17
C PRO A 95 -0.50 -15.32 11.38
N PRO A 96 -1.12 -16.32 12.05
CA PRO A 96 -1.64 -17.52 11.41
C PRO A 96 -2.70 -17.26 10.33
N ASP A 97 -3.40 -16.13 10.42
CA ASP A 97 -4.42 -15.68 9.47
C ASP A 97 -3.84 -15.02 8.21
N TRP A 98 -2.51 -14.82 8.13
CA TRP A 98 -1.83 -14.22 6.97
C TRP A 98 -1.14 -15.26 6.07
N GLY A 99 -1.14 -16.54 6.48
CA GLY A 99 -0.53 -17.66 5.77
C GLY A 99 -1.48 -18.41 4.84
#